data_AF-A0A5C4SKT1-F1
#
_entry.id   AF-A0A5C4SKT1-F1
#
_cell.length_a   1.000
_cell.length_b   1.000
_cell.length_c   1.000
_cell.angle_alpha   90.00
_cell.angle_beta   90.00
_cell.angle_gamma   90.00
#
_symmetry.space_group_name_H-M   'P 1'
#
loop_
_entity.id
_entity.type
_entity.pdbx_description
1 polymer ?
#
loop_
_entity_poly.entity_id
_entity_poly.type
_entity_poly.pdbx_seq_one_letter_code
_entity_poly.pdbx_strand_id
1 'polypeptide(L)'
;MKIINAINRIKFRVNNKHWKANETDKQAINTIIEFVNQKHKNQINANELLAKLYIHHYSYLNRKYRSNIYDELPIKELHKLLEMPLAVHIQKFTDELNSLEVENLFIKNGISTKEHPATKAKCQKEKETDKLMQSIIREENKDALFLNTWDVSLVKDLLISQINSFLNTYYDARHRENKN
;
A
#
# COMPACT_ATOMS: atom_id res chain seq x y z
N MET A 1 26.07 -0.62 7.53
CA MET A 1 26.63 0.75 7.42
C MET A 1 25.97 1.44 6.24
N LYS A 2 25.31 2.60 6.41
CA LYS A 2 24.68 3.33 5.28
C LYS A 2 25.77 3.84 4.32
N ILE A 3 25.53 3.82 3.01
CA ILE A 3 26.50 4.26 1.97
C ILE A 3 27.06 5.67 2.24
N ILE A 4 26.22 6.57 2.75
CA ILE A 4 26.62 7.94 3.14
C ILE A 4 27.70 7.92 4.24
N ASN A 5 27.61 7.01 5.19
CA ASN A 5 28.61 6.88 6.26
C ASN A 5 29.93 6.31 5.71
N ALA A 6 29.88 5.46 4.67
CA ALA A 6 31.06 4.99 3.96
C ALA A 6 31.74 6.13 3.21
N ILE A 7 30.96 6.93 2.47
CA ILE A 7 31.44 8.13 1.76
C ILE A 7 32.09 9.11 2.73
N ASN A 8 31.44 9.42 3.86
CA ASN A 8 31.98 10.34 4.85
C ASN A 8 33.31 9.83 5.45
N ARG A 9 33.44 8.53 5.67
CA ARG A 9 34.69 7.91 6.14
C ARG A 9 35.80 7.98 5.11
N ILE A 10 35.48 7.76 3.83
CA ILE A 10 36.46 7.87 2.73
C ILE A 10 36.89 9.34 2.58
N LYS A 11 35.93 10.28 2.55
CA LYS A 11 36.21 11.73 2.50
C LYS A 11 37.09 12.18 3.66
N PHE A 12 36.80 11.70 4.88
CA PHE A 12 37.64 11.95 6.04
C PHE A 12 39.06 11.44 5.83
N ARG A 13 39.24 10.20 5.35
CA ARG A 13 40.57 9.62 5.08
C ARG A 13 41.34 10.41 4.03
N VAL A 14 40.71 10.80 2.93
CA VAL A 14 41.34 11.59 1.85
C VAL A 14 41.80 12.96 2.34
N ASN A 15 41.01 13.59 3.21
CA ASN A 15 41.31 14.90 3.76
C ASN A 15 42.25 14.84 4.97
N ASN A 16 42.53 13.64 5.50
CA ASN A 16 43.39 13.48 6.67
C ASN A 16 44.86 13.44 6.28
N LYS A 17 45.72 14.11 7.05
CA LYS A 17 47.16 14.24 6.75
C LYS A 17 47.95 12.92 6.73
N HIS A 18 47.36 11.82 7.21
CA HIS A 18 47.99 10.51 7.27
C HIS A 18 47.93 9.74 5.95
N TRP A 19 46.95 10.00 5.09
CA TRP A 19 46.92 9.43 3.74
C TRP A 19 47.34 10.50 2.74
N LYS A 20 48.49 10.31 2.11
CA LYS A 20 48.94 11.16 0.99
C LYS A 20 48.23 10.76 -0.30
N ALA A 21 46.92 10.96 -0.34
CA ALA A 21 46.13 10.77 -1.56
C ALA A 21 46.65 11.72 -2.65
N ASN A 22 46.98 11.19 -3.82
CA ASN A 22 47.37 11.99 -4.97
C ASN A 22 46.14 12.63 -5.64
N GLU A 23 46.33 13.50 -6.63
CA GLU A 23 45.20 14.16 -7.30
C GLU A 23 44.29 13.18 -8.04
N THR A 24 44.83 12.09 -8.58
CA THR A 24 44.05 11.02 -9.22
C THR A 24 43.16 10.28 -8.21
N ASP A 25 43.67 10.00 -7.00
CA ASP A 25 42.91 9.38 -5.90
C ASP A 25 41.75 10.28 -5.47
N LYS A 26 42.01 11.59 -5.33
CA LYS A 26 40.99 12.59 -4.99
C LYS A 26 39.92 12.68 -6.09
N GLN A 27 40.33 12.70 -7.35
CA GLN A 27 39.41 12.72 -8.49
C GLN A 27 38.53 11.47 -8.54
N ALA A 28 39.12 10.27 -8.44
CA ALA A 28 38.37 9.02 -8.45
C ALA A 28 37.32 8.96 -7.33
N ILE A 29 37.68 9.44 -6.13
CA ILE A 29 36.76 9.46 -4.98
C ILE A 29 35.66 10.49 -5.18
N ASN A 30 35.97 11.69 -5.70
CA ASN A 30 34.96 12.69 -6.03
C ASN A 30 33.98 12.16 -7.09
N THR A 31 34.46 11.45 -8.12
CA THR A 31 33.60 10.81 -9.11
C THR A 31 32.66 9.77 -8.49
N ILE A 32 33.15 8.93 -7.56
CA ILE A 32 32.31 7.96 -6.85
C ILE A 32 31.25 8.68 -6.00
N ILE A 33 31.63 9.76 -5.31
CA ILE A 33 30.71 10.56 -4.49
C ILE A 33 29.63 11.20 -5.38
N GLU A 34 30.03 11.80 -6.49
CA GLU A 34 29.12 12.39 -7.47
C GLU A 34 28.17 11.37 -8.06
N PHE A 35 28.67 10.19 -8.45
CA PHE A 35 27.85 9.09 -8.95
C PHE A 35 26.80 8.66 -7.93
N VAL A 36 27.20 8.46 -6.67
CA VAL A 36 26.26 8.09 -5.60
C VAL A 36 25.23 9.18 -5.35
N ASN A 37 25.64 10.45 -5.33
CA ASN A 37 24.74 11.58 -5.16
C ASN A 37 23.76 11.71 -6.33
N GLN A 38 24.22 11.55 -7.57
CA GLN A 38 23.38 11.52 -8.76
C GLN A 38 22.40 10.34 -8.72
N LYS A 39 22.86 9.15 -8.33
CA LYS A 39 22.00 7.97 -8.18
C LYS A 39 20.90 8.21 -7.15
N HIS A 40 21.22 8.84 -6.01
CA HIS A 40 20.21 9.21 -5.02
C HIS A 40 19.22 10.26 -5.54
N LYS A 41 19.70 11.31 -6.22
CA LYS A 41 18.84 12.32 -6.84
C LYS A 41 17.90 11.70 -7.89
N ASN A 42 18.41 10.77 -8.68
CA ASN A 42 17.65 10.12 -9.74
C ASN A 42 16.72 9.02 -9.22
N GLN A 43 16.90 8.54 -7.99
CA GLN A 43 16.08 7.46 -7.43
C GLN A 43 14.62 7.86 -7.28
N ILE A 44 14.33 9.09 -6.85
CA ILE A 44 12.95 9.59 -6.75
C ILE A 44 12.34 9.73 -8.14
N ASN A 45 13.09 10.27 -9.11
CA ASN A 45 12.61 10.44 -10.48
C ASN A 45 12.35 9.09 -11.18
N ALA A 46 13.24 8.12 -10.96
CA ALA A 46 13.10 6.76 -11.48
C ALA A 46 11.93 5.98 -10.83
N ASN A 47 11.46 6.42 -9.66
CA ASN A 47 10.37 5.79 -8.91
C ASN A 47 9.24 6.78 -8.61
N GLU A 48 9.02 7.76 -9.49
CA GLU A 48 8.12 8.88 -9.23
C GLU A 48 6.67 8.41 -8.97
N LEU A 49 6.20 7.35 -9.64
CA LEU A 49 4.88 6.76 -9.39
C LEU A 49 4.77 6.22 -7.96
N LEU A 50 5.80 5.49 -7.49
CA LEU A 50 5.86 5.01 -6.12
C LEU A 50 5.95 6.18 -5.13
N ALA A 51 6.73 7.22 -5.45
CA ALA A 51 6.82 8.43 -4.62
C ALA A 51 5.47 9.15 -4.51
N LYS A 52 4.68 9.21 -5.60
CA LYS A 52 3.31 9.76 -5.57
C LYS A 52 2.39 8.95 -4.65
N LEU A 53 2.39 7.63 -4.78
CA LEU A 53 1.60 6.75 -3.92
C LEU A 53 2.04 6.85 -2.45
N TYR A 54 3.35 6.91 -2.20
CA TYR A 54 3.92 7.14 -0.87
C TYR A 54 3.39 8.44 -0.26
N ILE A 55 3.53 9.57 -0.97
CA ILE A 55 3.11 10.89 -0.48
C ILE A 55 1.60 10.90 -0.22
N HIS A 56 0.81 10.34 -1.13
CA HIS A 56 -0.64 10.26 -0.98
C HIS A 56 -1.04 9.48 0.27
N HIS A 57 -0.51 8.26 0.43
CA HIS A 57 -0.87 7.41 1.56
C HIS A 57 -0.31 7.94 2.89
N TYR A 58 0.93 8.44 2.90
CA TYR A 58 1.51 9.09 4.07
C TYR A 58 0.68 10.32 4.52
N SER A 59 0.15 11.10 3.58
CA SER A 59 -0.76 12.21 3.88
C SER A 59 -2.10 11.75 4.46
N TYR A 60 -2.60 10.59 4.02
CA TYR A 60 -3.77 9.96 4.64
C TYR A 60 -3.47 9.52 6.08
N LEU A 61 -2.36 8.83 6.33
CA LEU A 61 -1.96 8.40 7.67
C LEU A 61 -1.75 9.61 8.60
N ASN A 62 -1.13 10.68 8.12
CA ASN A 62 -0.98 11.91 8.91
C ASN A 62 -2.30 12.51 9.36
N ARG A 63 -3.29 12.56 8.46
CA ARG A 63 -4.65 13.03 8.80
C ARG A 63 -5.35 12.09 9.79
N LYS A 64 -5.23 10.77 9.57
CA LYS A 64 -5.83 9.74 10.43
C LYS A 64 -5.30 9.81 11.86
N TYR A 65 -3.99 9.98 12.02
CA TYR A 65 -3.33 10.00 13.34
C TYR A 65 -3.13 11.41 13.91
N ARG A 66 -3.58 12.46 13.20
CA ARG A 66 -3.36 13.88 13.57
C ARG A 66 -1.88 14.19 13.85
N SER A 67 -1.02 13.65 13.02
CA SER A 67 0.43 13.76 13.15
C SER A 67 1.04 14.74 12.14
N ASN A 68 2.30 15.08 12.35
CA ASN A 68 3.12 15.90 11.46
C ASN A 68 4.27 15.05 10.86
N ILE A 69 5.10 15.70 10.03
CA ILE A 69 6.18 15.03 9.27
C ILE A 69 7.29 14.41 10.14
N TYR A 70 7.40 14.78 11.41
CA TYR A 70 8.41 14.29 12.33
C TYR A 70 7.94 13.09 13.16
N ASP A 71 6.64 12.78 13.12
CA ASP A 71 6.08 11.69 13.91
C ASP A 71 6.41 10.33 13.27
N GLU A 72 6.86 9.40 14.11
CA GLU A 72 7.27 8.06 13.65
C GLU A 72 6.09 7.14 13.35
N LEU A 73 4.93 7.38 13.95
CA LEU A 73 3.79 6.46 13.89
C LEU A 73 3.29 6.25 12.44
N PRO A 74 3.05 7.29 11.62
CA PRO A 74 2.68 7.11 10.22
C PRO A 74 3.74 6.37 9.40
N ILE A 75 5.02 6.57 9.69
CA ILE A 75 6.13 5.90 9.02
C ILE A 75 6.13 4.41 9.36
N LYS A 76 5.94 4.07 10.65
CA LYS A 76 5.84 2.68 11.13
C LYS A 76 4.68 1.94 10.48
N GLU A 77 3.50 2.57 10.41
CA GLU A 77 2.33 1.96 9.75
C GLU A 77 2.55 1.75 8.25
N LEU A 78 3.20 2.71 7.57
CA LEU A 78 3.54 2.54 6.16
C LEU A 78 4.55 1.41 5.94
N HIS A 79 5.58 1.29 6.78
CA HIS A 79 6.52 0.17 6.71
C HIS A 79 5.82 -1.17 6.93
N LYS A 80 4.95 -1.26 7.93
CA LYS A 80 4.16 -2.47 8.19
C LYS A 80 3.31 -2.88 6.99
N LEU A 81 2.76 -1.91 6.27
CA LEU A 81 2.01 -2.14 5.03
C LEU A 81 2.92 -2.71 3.92
N LEU A 82 4.12 -2.16 3.75
CA LEU A 82 5.06 -2.57 2.69
C LEU A 82 5.78 -3.89 2.99
N GLU A 83 5.98 -4.23 4.26
CA GLU A 83 6.57 -5.50 4.70
C GLU A 83 5.59 -6.68 4.56
N MET A 84 4.29 -6.39 4.48
CA MET A 84 3.26 -7.39 4.36
C MET A 84 3.28 -8.02 2.96
N PRO A 85 3.29 -9.36 2.83
CA PRO A 85 3.26 -10.03 1.53
C PRO A 85 2.03 -9.64 0.71
N LEU A 86 2.19 -9.49 -0.61
CA LEU A 86 1.10 -9.14 -1.51
C LEU A 86 -0.12 -10.07 -1.38
N ALA A 87 0.10 -11.37 -1.16
CA ALA A 87 -0.97 -12.34 -0.95
C ALA A 87 -1.87 -11.99 0.24
N VAL A 88 -1.31 -11.42 1.31
CA VAL A 88 -2.09 -11.01 2.50
C VAL A 88 -2.93 -9.77 2.19
N HIS A 89 -2.43 -8.83 1.38
CA HIS A 89 -3.21 -7.68 0.91
C HIS A 89 -4.40 -8.13 0.06
N ILE A 90 -4.18 -9.08 -0.85
CA ILE A 90 -5.23 -9.65 -1.69
C ILE A 90 -6.30 -10.35 -0.85
N GLN A 91 -5.88 -11.13 0.16
CA GLN A 91 -6.82 -11.78 1.07
C GLN A 91 -7.69 -10.74 1.80
N LYS A 92 -7.07 -9.73 2.41
CA LYS A 92 -7.81 -8.67 3.11
C LYS A 92 -8.79 -7.94 2.21
N PHE A 93 -8.37 -7.62 0.99
CA PHE A 93 -9.26 -6.99 0.02
C PHE A 93 -10.42 -7.90 -0.37
N THR A 94 -10.19 -9.21 -0.50
CA THR A 94 -11.24 -10.21 -0.74
C THR A 94 -12.22 -10.28 0.42
N ASP A 95 -11.72 -10.28 1.66
CA ASP A 95 -12.53 -10.28 2.87
C ASP A 95 -13.41 -9.01 2.97
N GLU A 96 -12.84 -7.85 2.57
CA GLU A 96 -13.57 -6.58 2.49
C GLU A 96 -14.68 -6.63 1.44
N LEU A 97 -14.42 -7.18 0.24
CA LEU A 97 -15.46 -7.37 -0.79
C LEU A 97 -16.59 -8.27 -0.30
N ASN A 98 -16.27 -9.40 0.31
CA ASN A 98 -17.28 -10.31 0.86
C ASN A 98 -18.08 -9.65 1.99
N SER A 99 -17.43 -8.84 2.84
CA SER A 99 -18.13 -8.08 3.88
C SER A 99 -19.11 -7.06 3.30
N LEU A 100 -18.74 -6.38 2.20
CA LEU A 100 -19.64 -5.46 1.50
C LEU A 100 -20.86 -6.19 0.91
N GLU A 101 -20.71 -7.43 0.43
CA GLU A 101 -21.86 -8.22 -0.06
C GLU A 101 -22.84 -8.55 1.08
N VAL A 102 -22.34 -8.88 2.26
CA VAL A 102 -23.20 -9.07 3.46
C VAL A 102 -23.94 -7.79 3.80
N GLU A 103 -23.24 -6.65 3.85
CA GLU A 103 -23.86 -5.35 4.13
C GLU A 103 -24.93 -5.00 3.10
N ASN A 104 -24.66 -5.23 1.82
CA ASN A 104 -25.62 -5.02 0.73
C ASN A 104 -26.84 -5.93 0.88
N LEU A 105 -26.66 -7.19 1.27
CA LEU A 105 -27.77 -8.11 1.54
C LEU A 105 -28.64 -7.60 2.69
N PHE A 106 -28.05 -7.11 3.77
CA PHE A 106 -28.80 -6.55 4.90
C PHE A 106 -29.57 -5.29 4.49
N ILE A 107 -28.95 -4.38 3.75
CA ILE A 107 -29.60 -3.16 3.24
C ILE A 107 -30.78 -3.53 2.32
N LYS A 108 -30.60 -4.48 1.39
CA LYS A 108 -31.68 -4.95 0.49
C LYS A 108 -32.87 -5.53 1.25
N ASN A 109 -32.63 -6.18 2.37
CA ASN A 109 -33.67 -6.74 3.24
C ASN A 109 -34.25 -5.73 4.25
N GLY A 110 -33.81 -4.47 4.20
CA GLY A 110 -34.25 -3.41 5.11
C GLY A 110 -33.80 -3.64 6.56
N ILE A 111 -32.68 -4.32 6.77
CA ILE A 111 -32.06 -4.56 8.07
C ILE A 111 -31.08 -3.42 8.35
N SER A 112 -31.24 -2.73 9.47
CA SER A 112 -30.32 -1.65 9.86
C SER A 112 -28.97 -2.21 10.26
N THR A 113 -27.91 -1.78 9.55
CA THR A 113 -26.50 -2.09 9.84
C THR A 113 -25.86 -1.10 10.82
N LYS A 114 -26.54 0.00 11.16
CA LYS A 114 -26.02 1.08 12.01
C LYS A 114 -26.29 0.87 13.50
N GLU A 115 -27.33 0.10 13.83
CA GLU A 115 -27.74 -0.16 15.21
C GLU A 115 -27.16 -1.47 15.71
N HIS A 116 -26.53 -1.44 16.88
CA HIS A 116 -25.97 -2.64 17.48
C HIS A 116 -27.10 -3.65 17.79
N PRO A 117 -26.98 -4.95 17.42
CA PRO A 117 -28.06 -5.92 17.64
C PRO A 117 -28.54 -5.96 19.09
N ALA A 118 -27.66 -5.75 20.08
CA ALA A 118 -28.05 -5.74 21.49
C ALA A 118 -29.10 -4.66 21.86
N THR A 119 -29.18 -3.54 21.12
CA THR A 119 -30.12 -2.45 21.43
C THR A 119 -31.50 -2.64 20.80
N LYS A 120 -31.67 -3.61 19.90
CA LYS A 120 -32.94 -3.88 19.21
C LYS A 120 -33.89 -4.70 20.10
N ALA A 121 -35.18 -4.37 20.03
CA ALA A 121 -36.22 -5.14 20.71
C ALA A 121 -36.31 -6.57 20.13
N LYS A 122 -36.71 -7.55 20.96
CA LYS A 122 -36.81 -8.96 20.55
C LYS A 122 -37.68 -9.15 19.31
N CYS A 123 -38.84 -8.48 19.26
CA CYS A 123 -39.76 -8.57 18.13
C CYS A 123 -39.19 -7.99 16.81
N GLN A 124 -38.26 -7.03 16.88
CA GLN A 124 -37.57 -6.49 15.71
C GLN A 124 -36.53 -7.47 15.19
N LYS A 125 -35.79 -8.12 16.10
CA LYS A 125 -34.80 -9.16 15.75
C LYS A 125 -35.45 -10.35 15.07
N GLU A 126 -36.60 -10.80 15.58
CA GLU A 126 -37.35 -11.90 14.98
C GLU A 126 -37.79 -11.55 13.56
N LYS A 127 -38.38 -10.36 13.35
CA LYS A 127 -38.76 -9.88 12.01
C LYS A 127 -37.60 -9.74 11.04
N GLU A 128 -36.44 -9.26 11.51
CA GLU A 128 -35.22 -9.16 10.69
C GLU A 128 -34.68 -10.55 10.34
N THR A 129 -34.71 -11.48 11.29
CA THR A 129 -34.29 -12.88 11.09
C THR A 129 -35.20 -13.57 10.07
N ASP A 130 -36.52 -13.40 10.17
CA ASP A 130 -37.48 -14.00 9.24
C ASP A 130 -37.27 -13.48 7.81
N LYS A 131 -37.05 -12.18 7.64
CA LYS A 131 -36.73 -11.57 6.33
C LYS A 131 -35.43 -12.12 5.76
N LEU A 132 -34.41 -12.23 6.61
CA LEU A 132 -33.11 -12.76 6.21
C LEU A 132 -33.25 -14.23 5.77
N MET A 133 -33.93 -15.06 6.57
CA MET A 133 -34.19 -16.47 6.25
C MET A 133 -34.97 -16.65 4.94
N GLN A 134 -35.96 -15.78 4.68
CA GLN A 134 -36.67 -15.78 3.39
C GLN A 134 -35.76 -15.39 2.22
N SER A 135 -34.80 -14.48 2.43
CA SER A 135 -33.87 -14.06 1.38
C SER A 135 -32.80 -15.12 1.06
N ILE A 136 -32.39 -15.94 2.02
CA ILE A 136 -31.35 -16.98 1.87
C ILE A 136 -31.83 -18.19 1.05
N ILE A 137 -33.12 -18.25 0.71
CA ILE A 137 -33.66 -19.27 -0.23
C ILE A 137 -32.95 -19.18 -1.59
N ARG A 138 -32.42 -18.01 -1.96
CA ARG A 138 -31.57 -17.83 -3.15
C ARG A 138 -30.11 -18.16 -2.84
N GLU A 139 -29.49 -19.00 -3.65
CA GLU A 139 -28.10 -19.46 -3.47
C GLU A 139 -27.09 -18.30 -3.44
N GLU A 140 -27.28 -17.27 -4.29
CA GLU A 140 -26.46 -16.05 -4.29
C GLU A 140 -26.46 -15.30 -2.94
N ASN A 141 -27.62 -15.25 -2.26
CA ASN A 141 -27.74 -14.59 -0.97
C ASN A 141 -27.14 -15.44 0.17
N LYS A 142 -27.12 -16.76 -0.02
CA LYS A 142 -26.46 -17.70 0.89
C LYS A 142 -24.95 -17.52 0.80
N ASP A 143 -24.39 -17.46 -0.40
CA ASP A 143 -22.95 -17.27 -0.60
C ASP A 143 -22.49 -15.92 -0.04
N ALA A 144 -23.26 -14.86 -0.26
CA ALA A 144 -23.03 -13.56 0.35
C ALA A 144 -22.98 -13.64 1.88
N LEU A 145 -23.99 -14.27 2.51
CA LEU A 145 -24.05 -14.39 3.96
C LEU A 145 -22.87 -15.16 4.56
N PHE A 146 -22.40 -16.20 3.86
CA PHE A 146 -21.30 -17.06 4.30
C PHE A 146 -19.92 -16.58 3.80
N LEU A 147 -19.82 -15.36 3.28
CA LEU A 147 -18.58 -14.74 2.82
C LEU A 147 -17.87 -15.54 1.70
N ASN A 148 -18.65 -16.19 0.84
CA ASN A 148 -18.16 -17.05 -0.24
C ASN A 148 -18.46 -16.47 -1.63
N THR A 149 -18.89 -15.21 -1.74
CA THR A 149 -19.19 -14.59 -3.04
C THR A 149 -17.94 -14.41 -3.89
N TRP A 150 -16.87 -13.92 -3.28
CA TRP A 150 -15.61 -13.62 -3.94
C TRP A 150 -14.55 -14.62 -3.53
N ASP A 151 -14.07 -15.39 -4.51
CA ASP A 151 -12.94 -16.28 -4.35
C ASP A 151 -11.61 -15.51 -4.45
N VAL A 152 -10.67 -15.86 -3.58
CA VAL A 152 -9.38 -15.19 -3.45
C VAL A 152 -8.54 -15.35 -4.73
N SER A 153 -8.63 -16.49 -5.42
CA SER A 153 -7.91 -16.71 -6.68
C SER A 153 -8.47 -15.82 -7.79
N LEU A 154 -9.80 -15.72 -7.88
CA LEU A 154 -10.44 -14.83 -8.86
C LEU A 154 -10.07 -13.37 -8.61
N VAL A 155 -10.16 -12.90 -7.37
CA VAL A 155 -9.82 -11.52 -6.99
C VAL A 155 -8.35 -11.23 -7.27
N LYS A 156 -7.46 -12.18 -6.98
CA LYS A 156 -6.03 -12.09 -7.31
C LYS A 156 -5.83 -11.84 -8.81
N ASP A 157 -6.46 -12.64 -9.67
CA ASP A 157 -6.26 -12.55 -11.12
C ASP A 157 -6.79 -11.22 -11.68
N LEU A 158 -7.94 -10.75 -11.16
CA LEU A 158 -8.49 -9.44 -11.50
C LEU A 158 -7.55 -8.30 -11.09
N LEU A 159 -7.05 -8.32 -9.85
CA LEU A 159 -6.12 -7.30 -9.36
C LEU A 159 -4.80 -7.31 -10.13
N ILE A 160 -4.24 -8.48 -10.43
CA ILE A 160 -3.01 -8.59 -11.24
C ILE A 160 -3.24 -8.02 -12.63
N SER A 161 -4.37 -8.31 -13.26
CA SER A 161 -4.73 -7.76 -14.57
C SER A 161 -4.83 -6.23 -14.54
N GLN A 162 -5.50 -5.67 -13.53
CA GLN A 162 -5.61 -4.22 -13.35
C GLN A 162 -4.26 -3.56 -13.09
N ILE A 163 -3.43 -4.15 -12.22
CA ILE A 163 -2.08 -3.67 -11.93
C ILE A 163 -1.23 -3.67 -13.20
N ASN A 164 -1.27 -4.75 -13.98
CA ASN A 164 -0.53 -4.83 -15.24
C ASN A 164 -0.99 -3.78 -16.24
N SER A 165 -2.31 -3.56 -16.37
CA SER A 165 -2.86 -2.49 -17.21
C SER A 165 -2.36 -1.10 -16.78
N PHE A 166 -2.36 -0.84 -15.47
CA PHE A 166 -1.84 0.39 -14.90
C PHE A 166 -0.34 0.56 -15.20
N LEU A 167 0.47 -0.48 -15.00
CA LEU A 167 1.91 -0.46 -15.29
C LEU A 167 2.18 -0.22 -16.79
N ASN A 168 1.47 -0.91 -17.68
CA ASN A 168 1.61 -0.71 -19.12
C ASN A 168 1.27 0.74 -19.54
N THR A 169 0.28 1.34 -18.87
CA THR A 169 -0.14 2.71 -19.16
C THR A 169 0.88 3.75 -18.66
N TYR A 170 1.37 3.59 -17.44
CA TYR A 170 2.12 4.65 -16.76
C TYR A 170 3.62 4.39 -16.61
N TYR A 171 4.04 3.13 -16.56
CA TYR A 171 5.44 2.73 -16.42
C TYR A 171 6.13 2.65 -17.79
N ASP A 172 5.52 1.96 -18.76
CA ASP A 172 6.11 1.78 -20.10
C ASP A 172 6.08 3.06 -20.95
N ALA A 173 5.08 3.92 -20.77
CA ALA A 173 5.00 5.20 -21.48
C ALA A 173 6.17 6.13 -21.11
N ARG A 174 6.56 6.16 -19.83
CA ARG A 174 7.67 7.01 -19.33
C ARG A 174 9.05 6.51 -19.74
N HIS A 175 9.21 5.21 -19.97
CA HIS A 175 10.45 4.66 -20.52
C HIS A 175 10.61 4.93 -22.02
N ARG A 176 9.54 5.32 -22.73
CA ARG A 176 9.61 5.79 -24.12
C ARG A 176 9.97 7.27 -24.23
N GLU A 177 9.45 8.11 -23.32
CA GLU A 177 9.75 9.55 -23.31
C GLU A 177 11.20 9.87 -22.89
N ASN A 178 11.79 9.08 -21.98
CA ASN A 178 13.19 9.26 -21.55
C ASN A 178 14.26 8.72 -22.54
N LYS A 179 13.85 8.27 -23.74
CA LYS A 179 14.76 7.77 -24.79
C LYS A 179 14.83 8.67 -26.03
N ASN A 180 14.07 9.77 -26.07
CA ASN A 180 14.13 10.80 -27.10
C ASN A 180 14.73 12.08 -26.52
#